data_AF-A0A821EA60-F1
#
_entry.id   AF-A0A821EA60-F1
#
_cell.length_a   1.000
_cell.length_b   1.000
_cell.length_c   1.000
_cell.angle_alpha   90.00
_cell.angle_beta   90.00
_cell.angle_gamma   90.00
#
_symmetry.space_group_name_H-M   'P 1'
#
loop_
_entity.id
_entity.type
_entity.pdbx_description
1 polymer ?
#
loop_
_entity_poly.entity_id
_entity_poly.type
_entity_poly.pdbx_seq_one_letter_code
_entity_poly.pdbx_strand_id
1 'polypeptide(L)'
;MRYYQYYKWHGPFLVQLEFNDGNIRGNGDDDVGLFYVTGSYSTNDNHVILTKQYKLGTGEPHENLGHQVKINLKWNDHTQQFDGQWAVRTSKYSGQDKFELKLSKHAES
;
A
#
# COMPACT_ATOMS: atom_id res chain seq x y z
N MET A 1 3.46 -3.30 5.64
CA MET A 1 2.23 -3.58 4.85
C MET A 1 2.17 -5.06 4.48
N ARG A 2 0.97 -5.61 4.29
CA ARG A 2 0.77 -6.92 3.63
C ARG A 2 -0.51 -6.88 2.80
N TYR A 3 -0.58 -7.71 1.77
CA TYR A 3 -1.75 -7.79 0.90
C TYR A 3 -2.05 -9.23 0.54
N TYR A 4 -3.31 -9.53 0.26
CA TYR A 4 -3.75 -10.85 -0.18
C TYR A 4 -3.86 -10.87 -1.70
N GLN A 5 -3.19 -11.81 -2.36
CA GLN A 5 -3.25 -11.99 -3.81
C GLN A 5 -2.98 -13.45 -4.13
N TYR A 6 -3.59 -13.99 -5.19
CA TYR A 6 -3.40 -15.39 -5.61
C TYR A 6 -3.58 -16.41 -4.48
N TYR A 7 -4.59 -16.19 -3.63
CA TYR A 7 -4.92 -17.04 -2.47
C TYR A 7 -3.80 -17.14 -1.41
N LYS A 8 -2.89 -16.16 -1.36
CA LYS A 8 -1.83 -16.09 -0.34
C LYS A 8 -1.61 -14.66 0.16
N TRP A 9 -1.15 -14.56 1.40
CA TRP A 9 -0.65 -13.30 1.95
C TRP A 9 0.77 -13.06 1.48
N HIS A 10 1.04 -11.84 1.01
CA HIS A 10 2.37 -11.34 0.69
C HIS A 10 2.81 -10.32 1.75
N GLY A 11 4.06 -10.42 2.19
CA GLY A 11 4.64 -9.58 3.23
C GLY A 11 4.78 -10.27 4.60
N PRO A 12 5.10 -9.52 5.67
CA PRO A 12 5.10 -8.06 5.73
C PRO A 12 6.26 -7.41 4.99
N PHE A 13 5.97 -6.34 4.24
CA PHE A 13 6.96 -5.45 3.64
C PHE A 13 7.04 -4.14 4.40
N LEU A 14 8.23 -3.54 4.43
CA LEU A 14 8.43 -2.20 4.97
C LEU A 14 8.02 -1.15 3.93
N VAL A 15 7.31 -0.13 4.40
CA VAL A 15 6.96 1.04 3.61
C VAL A 15 7.20 2.27 4.48
N GLN A 16 7.96 3.22 3.97
CA GLN A 16 8.13 4.52 4.62
C GLN A 16 6.96 5.41 4.20
N LEU A 17 6.26 5.98 5.17
CA LEU A 17 5.17 6.91 4.95
C LEU A 17 5.40 8.16 5.79
N GLU A 18 5.32 9.31 5.14
CA GLU A 18 5.37 10.64 5.74
C GLU A 18 3.99 11.26 5.66
N PHE A 19 3.51 11.76 6.79
CA PHE A 19 2.21 12.41 6.94
C PHE A 19 2.44 13.91 7.08
N ASN A 20 1.83 14.71 6.20
CA ASN A 20 1.95 16.15 6.22
C ASN A 20 0.61 16.80 5.83
N ASP A 21 -0.04 17.49 6.77
CA ASP A 21 -1.31 18.21 6.58
C ASP A 21 -2.38 17.39 5.84
N GLY A 22 -2.63 16.18 6.31
CA GLY A 22 -3.61 15.26 5.71
C GLY A 22 -3.17 14.63 4.39
N ASN A 23 -1.97 14.93 3.88
CA ASN A 23 -1.36 14.27 2.74
C ASN A 23 -0.40 13.18 3.20
N ILE A 24 -0.28 12.13 2.40
CA ILE A 24 0.66 11.04 2.61
C ILE A 24 1.59 10.97 1.41
N ARG A 25 2.89 10.84 1.66
CA ARG A 25 3.90 10.47 0.67
C ARG A 25 4.78 9.37 1.20
N GLY A 26 5.44 8.63 0.32
CA GLY A 26 6.32 7.57 0.76
C GLY A 26 6.86 6.71 -0.37
N ASN A 27 7.56 5.67 0.02
CA ASN A 27 8.12 4.69 -0.89
C ASN A 27 8.33 3.35 -0.18
N GLY A 28 8.52 2.32 -0.97
CA GLY A 28 8.83 0.99 -0.48
C GLY A 28 9.17 0.04 -1.62
N ASP A 29 9.29 -1.21 -1.25
CA ASP A 29 9.58 -2.34 -2.13
C ASP A 29 8.74 -3.54 -1.70
N ASP A 30 8.34 -4.38 -2.64
CA ASP A 30 7.77 -5.70 -2.39
C ASP A 30 8.06 -6.65 -3.55
N ASP A 31 7.47 -7.84 -3.53
CA ASP A 31 7.67 -8.89 -4.54
C ASP A 31 7.44 -8.41 -5.99
N VAL A 32 6.63 -7.37 -6.20
CA VAL A 32 6.38 -6.81 -7.53
C VAL A 32 7.49 -5.82 -7.92
N GLY A 33 7.96 -5.00 -6.98
CA GLY A 33 9.14 -4.14 -7.16
C GLY A 33 9.06 -2.83 -6.40
N LEU A 34 9.93 -1.89 -6.78
CA LEU A 34 10.02 -0.58 -6.14
C LEU A 34 8.82 0.28 -6.49
N PHE A 35 8.33 1.03 -5.51
CA PHE A 35 7.18 1.92 -5.69
C PHE A 35 7.28 3.20 -4.87
N TYR A 36 6.54 4.21 -5.32
CA TYR A 36 6.22 5.39 -4.52
C TYR A 36 4.74 5.41 -4.14
N VAL A 37 4.44 6.08 -3.04
CA VAL A 37 3.10 6.21 -2.47
C VAL A 37 2.74 7.68 -2.41
N THR A 38 1.53 8.01 -2.83
CA THR A 38 0.89 9.31 -2.58
C THR A 38 -0.51 9.07 -2.07
N GLY A 39 -1.05 9.92 -1.21
CA GLY A 39 -2.38 9.72 -0.70
C GLY A 39 -2.86 10.81 0.23
N SER A 40 -3.95 10.52 0.91
CA SER A 40 -4.52 11.39 1.94
C SER A 40 -4.96 10.57 3.15
N TYR A 41 -4.96 11.22 4.30
CA TYR A 41 -5.52 10.74 5.55
C TYR A 41 -6.55 11.74 6.07
N SER A 42 -7.71 11.23 6.47
CA SER A 42 -8.73 12.02 7.15
C SER A 42 -8.89 11.52 8.59
N THR A 43 -8.70 12.44 9.53
CA THR A 43 -8.89 12.20 10.96
C THR A 43 -10.36 12.09 11.37
N ASN A 44 -11.27 12.59 10.53
CA ASN A 44 -12.71 12.59 10.83
C ASN A 44 -13.33 11.20 10.77
N ASP A 45 -12.85 10.38 9.83
CA ASP A 45 -13.35 9.04 9.53
C ASP A 45 -12.27 7.96 9.64
N ASN A 46 -11.08 8.34 10.15
CA ASN A 46 -9.89 7.49 10.26
C ASN A 46 -9.62 6.71 8.98
N HIS A 47 -9.69 7.42 7.86
CA HIS A 47 -9.66 6.87 6.51
C HIS A 47 -8.37 7.24 5.80
N VAL A 48 -7.72 6.25 5.19
CA VAL A 48 -6.49 6.39 4.42
C VAL A 48 -6.78 5.97 2.98
N ILE A 49 -6.48 6.85 2.04
CA ILE A 49 -6.53 6.56 0.60
C ILE A 49 -5.12 6.72 0.05
N LEU A 50 -4.57 5.65 -0.52
CA LEU A 50 -3.25 5.66 -1.13
C LEU A 50 -3.34 5.28 -2.61
N THR A 51 -2.46 5.89 -3.38
CA THR A 51 -2.05 5.44 -4.71
C THR A 51 -0.61 5.00 -4.62
N LYS A 52 -0.40 3.71 -4.84
CA LYS A 52 0.91 3.10 -5.00
C LYS A 52 1.23 3.03 -6.48
N GLN A 53 2.35 3.60 -6.90
CA GLN A 53 2.82 3.55 -8.29
C GLN A 53 4.13 2.79 -8.35
N TYR A 54 4.14 1.68 -9.09
CA TYR A 54 5.37 0.93 -9.32
C TYR A 54 6.28 1.65 -10.31
N LYS A 55 7.58 1.57 -10.05
CA LYS A 55 8.64 2.02 -10.96
C LYS A 55 8.94 0.91 -11.96
N LEU A 56 8.66 1.17 -13.24
CA LEU A 56 8.94 0.24 -14.32
C LEU A 56 10.42 -0.17 -14.35
N GLY A 57 10.69 -1.44 -14.62
CA GLY A 57 12.05 -1.99 -14.67
C GLY A 57 12.66 -2.34 -13.31
N THR A 58 11.84 -2.52 -12.28
CA THR A 58 12.27 -2.97 -10.94
C THR A 58 11.47 -4.21 -10.54
N GLY A 59 12.01 -5.05 -9.66
CA GLY A 59 11.33 -6.27 -9.22
C GLY A 59 11.00 -7.24 -10.36
N GLU A 60 9.82 -7.86 -10.29
CA GLU A 60 9.38 -8.92 -11.20
C GLU A 60 8.82 -8.36 -12.52
N PRO A 61 9.50 -8.53 -13.68
CA PRO A 61 9.12 -7.90 -14.94
C PRO A 61 7.75 -8.36 -15.48
N HIS A 62 7.29 -9.57 -15.15
CA HIS A 62 6.00 -10.06 -15.61
C HIS A 62 4.81 -9.43 -14.88
N GLU A 63 5.02 -8.98 -13.64
CA GLU A 63 4.00 -8.35 -12.80
C GLU A 63 4.14 -6.81 -12.78
N ASN A 64 5.36 -6.29 -12.77
CA ASN A 64 5.64 -4.86 -12.74
C ASN A 64 5.53 -4.21 -14.12
N LEU A 65 4.30 -3.85 -14.45
CA LEU A 65 3.98 -3.07 -15.66
C LEU A 65 4.08 -1.54 -15.44
N GLY A 66 4.72 -1.08 -14.36
CA GLY A 66 4.75 0.34 -13.99
C GLY A 66 3.33 0.88 -13.74
N HIS A 67 2.47 0.09 -13.08
CA HIS A 67 1.06 0.38 -12.92
C HIS A 67 0.73 0.98 -11.54
N GLN A 68 -0.50 1.50 -11.42
CA GLN A 68 -1.04 2.02 -10.16
C GLN A 68 -1.90 0.99 -9.45
N VAL A 69 -1.73 0.92 -8.13
CA VAL A 69 -2.63 0.24 -7.21
C VAL A 69 -3.30 1.29 -6.32
N LYS A 70 -4.63 1.28 -6.31
CA LYS A 70 -5.43 2.12 -5.40
C LYS A 70 -5.66 1.33 -4.12
N ILE A 71 -5.44 1.95 -2.97
CA ILE A 71 -5.55 1.31 -1.67
C ILE A 71 -6.46 2.19 -0.80
N ASN A 72 -7.46 1.58 -0.19
CA ASN A 72 -8.46 2.25 0.62
C ASN A 72 -8.56 1.51 1.95
N LEU A 73 -8.21 2.17 3.05
CA LEU A 73 -8.06 1.56 4.37
C LEU A 73 -8.76 2.38 5.44
N LYS A 74 -9.37 1.70 6.40
CA LYS A 74 -9.91 2.30 7.62
C LYS A 74 -9.16 1.78 8.84
N TRP A 75 -9.02 2.63 9.85
CA TRP A 75 -8.48 2.20 11.12
C TRP A 75 -9.40 1.15 11.77
N ASN A 76 -8.80 0.08 12.28
CA ASN A 76 -9.48 -0.96 13.02
C ASN A 76 -8.98 -0.97 14.47
N ASP A 77 -9.84 -0.54 15.39
CA ASP A 77 -9.52 -0.45 16.82
C ASP A 77 -9.26 -1.82 17.48
N HIS A 78 -9.80 -2.91 16.93
CA HIS A 78 -9.58 -4.25 17.49
C HIS A 78 -8.19 -4.80 17.15
N THR A 79 -7.72 -4.54 15.93
CA THR A 79 -6.43 -5.05 15.43
C THR A 79 -5.31 -4.03 15.55
N GLN A 80 -5.63 -2.77 15.88
CA GLN A 80 -4.70 -1.65 16.00
C GLN A 80 -3.87 -1.44 14.72
N GLN A 81 -4.54 -1.52 13.57
CA GLN A 81 -3.95 -1.31 12.24
C GLN A 81 -5.00 -0.78 11.25
N PHE A 82 -4.54 -0.34 10.09
CA PHE A 82 -5.40 0.02 8.97
C PHE A 82 -5.72 -1.21 8.12
N ASP A 83 -7.00 -1.50 7.94
CA ASP A 83 -7.51 -2.62 7.16
C ASP A 83 -8.37 -2.12 5.99
N GLY A 84 -8.30 -2.80 4.86
CA GLY A 84 -9.17 -2.49 3.74
C GLY A 84 -8.81 -3.26 2.49
N GLN A 85 -8.84 -2.59 1.34
CA GLN A 85 -8.65 -3.25 0.05
C GLN A 85 -7.66 -2.51 -0.83
N TRP A 86 -6.93 -3.29 -1.61
CA TRP A 86 -6.23 -2.82 -2.80
C TRP A 86 -7.08 -3.11 -4.04
N ALA A 87 -6.91 -2.30 -5.08
CA ALA A 87 -7.49 -2.51 -6.40
C ALA A 87 -6.49 -2.10 -7.48
N VAL A 88 -6.38 -2.92 -8.53
CA VAL A 88 -5.50 -2.69 -9.67
C VAL A 88 -6.26 -2.93 -10.97
N ARG A 89 -5.92 -2.14 -11.99
CA ARG A 89 -6.36 -2.39 -13.35
C ARG A 89 -5.22 -2.06 -14.31
N THR A 90 -4.81 -3.07 -15.06
CA THR A 90 -3.80 -2.98 -16.13
C THR A 90 -4.39 -3.52 -17.43
N SER A 91 -3.61 -3.53 -18.51
CA SER A 91 -4.02 -4.19 -19.76
C SER A 91 -4.01 -5.72 -19.66
N LYS A 92 -3.26 -6.30 -18.72
CA LYS A 92 -3.09 -7.77 -18.58
C LYS A 92 -3.87 -8.38 -17.42
N TYR A 93 -4.22 -7.58 -16.43
CA TYR A 93 -4.78 -8.03 -15.16
C TYR A 93 -5.63 -6.95 -14.50
N SER A 94 -6.72 -7.37 -13.87
CA SER A 94 -7.52 -6.56 -12.96
C SER A 94 -7.81 -7.39 -11.71
N GLY A 95 -7.77 -6.76 -10.56
CA GLY A 95 -7.99 -7.46 -9.29
C GLY A 95 -8.21 -6.50 -8.14
N GLN A 96 -8.78 -7.02 -7.06
CA GLN A 96 -8.91 -6.34 -5.79
C GLN A 96 -8.97 -7.38 -4.69
N ASP A 97 -8.37 -7.10 -3.54
CA ASP A 97 -8.47 -7.95 -2.35
C ASP A 97 -7.97 -7.20 -1.10
N LYS A 98 -7.86 -7.92 0.01
CA LYS A 98 -7.49 -7.39 1.32
C LYS A 98 -6.10 -6.77 1.33
N PHE A 99 -5.99 -5.66 2.04
CA PHE A 99 -4.75 -4.95 2.32
C PHE A 99 -4.70 -4.56 3.79
N GLU A 100 -3.52 -4.67 4.40
CA GLU A 100 -3.28 -4.32 5.79
C GLU A 100 -2.02 -3.47 5.95
N LEU A 101 -2.16 -2.38 6.70
CA LEU A 101 -1.10 -1.45 7.03
C LEU A 101 -1.00 -1.29 8.54
N LYS A 102 0.00 -1.95 9.12
CA LYS A 102 0.38 -1.79 10.52
C LYS A 102 1.43 -0.70 10.66
N LEU A 103 1.17 0.27 11.54
CA LEU A 103 2.13 1.31 11.88
C LEU A 103 3.17 0.74 12.87
N SER A 104 4.43 1.02 12.60
CA SER A 104 5.53 0.82 13.54
C SER A 104 6.20 2.17 13.77
N LYS A 105 6.41 2.57 15.02
CA LYS A 105 7.26 3.72 15.30
C LYS A 105 8.68 3.36 14.86
N HIS A 106 9.24 4.12 13.92
CA HIS A 106 10.68 4.11 13.75
C HIS A 106 11.26 4.73 15.02
N ALA A 107 12.03 3.95 15.79
CA ALA A 107 12.81 4.51 16.88
C ALA A 107 13.83 5.46 16.25
N GLU A 108 13.82 6.73 16.68
CA GLU A 108 14.95 7.62 16.46
C GLU A 108 16.16 6.98 17.15
N SER A 109 17.19 6.68 16.35
CA SER A 109 18.52 6.25 16.82
C SER A 109 19.37 7.47 17.13
#